data_AF-A0A9N9VME3-F1
#
_entry.id   AF-A0A9N9VME3-F1
#
_cell.length_a   1.000
_cell.length_b   1.000
_cell.length_c   1.000
_cell.angle_alpha   90.00
_cell.angle_beta   90.00
_cell.angle_gamma   90.00
#
_symmetry.space_group_name_H-M   'P 1'
#
loop_
_entity.id
_entity.type
_entity.pdbx_description
1 polymer ?
#
loop_
_entity_poly.entity_id
_entity_poly.type
_entity_poly.pdbx_seq_one_letter_code
_entity_poly.pdbx_strand_id
1 'polypeptide(L)'
;MSTTRGTTITDANLSNMPVAVVNLYKLREKVKGFPLILVTGGAGYIGSHTVLEILKTGCGVVVIDNLVNSHMEALLRVYHIYKHEKVRLGKDTSNLAPLLFCNVDLRNRSRVINAFQLWQSPNPDLQVLSMKLDVVDIASKVDGASYKTRDYPINTNGEPADLPDVVPDLPRGKIIAVVHFAALKAVGDSMSQPLQYYQNNITGLLNLLDAMSMTQVTRMVFSSSAVVYGSGKEANIAEDSVQVGGKGVGSGLVTNPYGRTKWMAEEVLNDCCIANPEFEVVSLRYFNPTGSHASGLIGEEPKGTPNNIVPVILQAYQRRRSRVYVYGSDYDTNDGTGVRDYIHVGDLASGHLAALRSMYVNKQAQNGRRASVASAASQETPTSPNNYRVYNLGTGQGYSVLDIIKAFANAADCEIPFAISDARPGDLGTVTASTDKAASELGWAAEFGIQDMCRDVYTFAMENPQGYERLRRLSTLAMQDPTALRRASVEAGLWQAQNLAAKSRQSSDSSNDLPEIIEEFTHLSTNPEAFGKMIRKMSVLSTEDLCPLAV
;
A
#
# COMPACT_ATOMS: atom_id res chain seq x y z
N MET A 1 -7.93 -40.08 14.68
CA MET A 1 -9.21 -39.35 14.75
C MET A 1 -9.43 -38.87 16.18
N SER A 2 -9.16 -37.61 16.45
CA SER A 2 -9.74 -36.86 17.56
C SER A 2 -10.26 -35.58 16.94
N THR A 3 -11.54 -35.59 16.58
CA THR A 3 -12.26 -34.44 16.07
C THR A 3 -12.67 -33.60 17.28
N THR A 4 -11.81 -32.67 17.69
CA THR A 4 -12.24 -31.55 18.53
C THR A 4 -13.29 -30.77 17.74
N ARG A 5 -14.56 -31.05 18.03
CA ARG A 5 -15.68 -30.22 17.55
C ARG A 5 -15.41 -28.81 18.06
N GLY A 6 -15.13 -27.88 17.15
CA GLY A 6 -15.00 -26.47 17.48
C GLY A 6 -16.26 -26.00 18.20
N THR A 7 -16.10 -25.55 19.43
CA THR A 7 -17.18 -25.00 20.24
C THR A 7 -17.75 -23.78 19.51
N THR A 8 -19.03 -23.82 19.14
CA THR A 8 -19.69 -22.67 18.50
C THR A 8 -19.73 -21.51 19.51
N ILE A 9 -18.94 -20.46 19.26
CA ILE A 9 -18.93 -19.26 20.10
C ILE A 9 -20.24 -18.52 19.86
N THR A 10 -21.07 -18.43 20.90
CA THR A 10 -22.31 -17.64 20.94
C THR A 10 -22.12 -16.45 21.87
N ASP A 11 -22.93 -15.40 21.72
CA ASP A 11 -22.85 -14.20 22.57
C ASP A 11 -22.90 -14.51 24.07
N ALA A 12 -23.59 -15.59 24.45
CA ALA A 12 -23.74 -16.05 25.83
C ALA A 12 -22.45 -16.57 26.49
N ASN A 13 -21.44 -16.99 25.69
CA ASN A 13 -20.19 -17.56 26.21
C ASN A 13 -18.97 -16.64 26.01
N LEU A 14 -19.15 -15.44 25.42
CA LEU A 14 -18.06 -14.49 25.14
C LEU A 14 -17.39 -13.92 26.40
N SER A 15 -18.13 -13.76 27.49
CA SER A 15 -17.62 -13.12 28.73
C SER A 15 -16.49 -13.89 29.42
N ASN A 16 -16.38 -15.19 29.15
CA ASN A 16 -15.38 -16.08 29.76
C ASN A 16 -14.21 -16.40 28.83
N MET A 17 -14.16 -15.80 27.63
CA MET A 17 -13.12 -16.06 26.63
C MET A 17 -11.96 -15.05 26.73
N PRO A 18 -10.74 -15.40 26.28
CA PRO A 18 -9.63 -14.45 26.20
C PRO A 18 -10.00 -13.23 25.35
N VAL A 19 -9.54 -12.04 25.76
CA VAL A 19 -9.83 -10.75 25.08
C VAL A 19 -9.50 -10.80 23.59
N ALA A 20 -8.40 -11.44 23.20
CA ALA A 20 -8.01 -11.60 21.80
C ALA A 20 -9.03 -12.41 20.97
N VAL A 21 -9.63 -13.45 21.55
CA VAL A 21 -10.68 -14.25 20.92
C VAL A 21 -11.96 -13.44 20.76
N VAL A 22 -12.36 -12.71 21.80
CA VAL A 22 -13.53 -11.82 21.79
C VAL A 22 -13.35 -10.73 20.73
N ASN A 23 -12.16 -10.17 20.59
CA ASN A 23 -11.85 -9.16 19.59
C ASN A 23 -11.99 -9.73 18.16
N LEU A 24 -11.42 -10.91 17.88
CA LEU A 24 -11.59 -11.55 16.57
C LEU A 24 -13.06 -11.87 16.26
N TYR A 25 -13.83 -12.31 17.26
CA TYR A 25 -15.27 -12.54 17.10
C TYR A 25 -16.00 -11.25 16.69
N LYS A 26 -15.80 -10.17 17.45
CA LYS A 26 -16.39 -8.85 17.15
C LYS A 26 -15.99 -8.34 15.76
N LEU A 27 -14.75 -8.54 15.36
CA LEU A 27 -14.29 -8.18 14.02
C LEU A 27 -15.00 -8.98 12.93
N ARG A 28 -15.18 -10.30 13.13
CA ARG A 28 -15.96 -11.13 12.20
C ARG A 28 -17.40 -10.66 12.07
N GLU A 29 -18.06 -10.29 13.17
CA GLU A 29 -19.41 -9.71 13.12
C GLU A 29 -19.43 -8.39 12.36
N LYS A 30 -18.47 -7.49 12.63
CA LYS A 30 -18.35 -6.18 11.96
C LYS A 30 -18.21 -6.31 10.43
N VAL A 31 -17.47 -7.30 9.94
CA VAL A 31 -17.24 -7.49 8.50
C VAL A 31 -18.35 -8.24 7.77
N LYS A 32 -19.31 -8.89 8.47
CA LYS A 32 -20.39 -9.68 7.83
C LYS A 32 -21.22 -8.87 6.83
N GLY A 33 -21.29 -7.56 7.02
CA GLY A 33 -22.00 -6.64 6.12
C GLY A 33 -21.25 -6.32 4.82
N PHE A 34 -19.99 -6.71 4.66
CA PHE A 34 -19.13 -6.18 3.60
C PHE A 34 -18.41 -7.29 2.83
N PRO A 35 -18.36 -7.25 1.48
CA PRO A 35 -17.35 -7.98 0.73
C PRO A 35 -15.97 -7.43 1.07
N LEU A 36 -14.96 -8.30 1.17
CA LEU A 36 -13.61 -7.92 1.56
C LEU A 36 -12.63 -8.02 0.40
N ILE A 37 -11.78 -7.00 0.26
CA ILE A 37 -10.61 -7.03 -0.61
C ILE A 37 -9.37 -7.17 0.28
N LEU A 38 -8.55 -8.19 0.02
CA LEU A 38 -7.27 -8.34 0.71
C LEU A 38 -6.20 -7.57 -0.06
N VAL A 39 -5.46 -6.70 0.62
CA VAL A 39 -4.42 -5.86 0.00
C VAL A 39 -3.08 -6.15 0.67
N THR A 40 -2.18 -6.84 -0.02
CA THR A 40 -0.82 -7.02 0.52
C THR A 40 0.05 -5.81 0.20
N GLY A 41 0.91 -5.38 1.12
CA GLY A 41 1.69 -4.15 0.96
C GLY A 41 0.82 -2.88 1.05
N GLY A 42 -0.37 -2.99 1.62
CA GLY A 42 -1.39 -1.92 1.64
C GLY A 42 -1.01 -0.71 2.51
N ALA A 43 -0.02 -0.83 3.41
CA ALA A 43 0.49 0.32 4.15
C ALA A 43 1.56 1.11 3.36
N GLY A 44 2.06 0.55 2.25
CA GLY A 44 3.01 1.20 1.37
C GLY A 44 2.43 2.37 0.57
N TYR A 45 3.27 2.99 -0.25
CA TYR A 45 2.93 4.20 -1.01
C TYR A 45 1.69 4.02 -1.93
N ILE A 46 1.78 3.15 -2.94
CA ILE A 46 0.66 2.90 -3.87
C ILE A 46 -0.48 2.15 -3.16
N GLY A 47 -0.11 1.26 -2.24
CA GLY A 47 -1.04 0.46 -1.46
C GLY A 47 -2.04 1.32 -0.68
N SER A 48 -1.55 2.33 0.06
CA SER A 48 -2.41 3.19 0.89
C SER A 48 -3.43 3.99 0.08
N HIS A 49 -3.02 4.53 -1.07
CA HIS A 49 -3.92 5.22 -2.00
C HIS A 49 -4.95 4.26 -2.58
N THR A 50 -4.54 3.03 -2.94
CA THR A 50 -5.48 2.02 -3.45
C THR A 50 -6.46 1.53 -2.38
N VAL A 51 -6.01 1.40 -1.12
CA VAL A 51 -6.89 1.07 0.01
C VAL A 51 -7.97 2.13 0.19
N LEU A 52 -7.62 3.42 0.09
CA LEU A 52 -8.59 4.51 0.14
C LEU A 52 -9.64 4.37 -0.97
N GLU A 53 -9.20 4.16 -2.22
CA GLU A 53 -10.11 3.99 -3.35
C GLU A 53 -11.01 2.76 -3.21
N ILE A 54 -10.51 1.65 -2.66
CA ILE A 54 -11.35 0.46 -2.40
C ILE A 54 -12.40 0.76 -1.32
N LEU A 55 -12.04 1.41 -0.21
CA LEU A 55 -13.00 1.75 0.86
C LEU A 55 -14.15 2.64 0.35
N LYS A 56 -13.86 3.52 -0.61
CA LYS A 56 -14.88 4.39 -1.24
C LYS A 56 -15.95 3.59 -1.98
N THR A 57 -15.65 2.37 -2.43
CA THR A 57 -16.59 1.47 -3.14
C THR A 57 -17.59 0.72 -2.27
N GLY A 58 -17.51 0.88 -0.94
CA GLY A 58 -18.32 0.09 -0.01
C GLY A 58 -17.77 -1.31 0.29
N CYS A 59 -16.60 -1.69 -0.25
CA CYS A 59 -15.90 -2.90 0.17
C CYS A 59 -15.06 -2.66 1.43
N GLY A 60 -15.05 -3.64 2.34
CA GLY A 60 -14.09 -3.67 3.43
C GLY A 60 -12.71 -4.10 2.93
N VAL A 61 -11.66 -3.74 3.67
CA VAL A 61 -10.27 -4.03 3.30
C VAL A 61 -9.53 -4.74 4.41
N VAL A 62 -8.81 -5.82 4.06
CA VAL A 62 -7.87 -6.52 4.93
C VAL A 62 -6.45 -6.28 4.40
N VAL A 63 -5.66 -5.47 5.10
CA VAL A 63 -4.27 -5.20 4.74
C VAL A 63 -3.35 -6.24 5.37
N ILE A 64 -2.46 -6.83 4.57
CA ILE A 64 -1.31 -7.62 5.03
C ILE A 64 -0.03 -6.85 4.71
N ASP A 65 0.74 -6.46 5.72
CA ASP A 65 2.02 -5.78 5.53
C ASP A 65 2.96 -6.16 6.69
N ASN A 66 4.26 -6.26 6.43
CA ASN A 66 5.28 -6.46 7.47
C ASN A 66 5.96 -5.15 7.90
N LEU A 67 5.55 -4.02 7.32
CA LEU A 67 6.03 -2.67 7.59
C LEU A 67 7.53 -2.48 7.33
N VAL A 68 8.16 -3.33 6.51
CA VAL A 68 9.60 -3.26 6.22
C VAL A 68 9.98 -1.93 5.55
N ASN A 69 9.08 -1.35 4.77
CA ASN A 69 9.28 -0.09 4.06
C ASN A 69 8.03 0.82 4.10
N SER A 70 7.25 0.73 5.18
CA SER A 70 6.00 1.46 5.35
C SER A 70 5.67 1.71 6.82
N HIS A 71 4.61 2.48 7.08
CA HIS A 71 4.15 2.84 8.42
C HIS A 71 2.64 2.58 8.54
N MET A 72 2.21 1.93 9.62
CA MET A 72 0.78 1.71 9.90
C MET A 72 0.00 3.03 10.02
N GLU A 73 0.66 4.13 10.39
CA GLU A 73 0.12 5.48 10.40
C GLU A 73 -0.52 5.89 9.06
N ALA A 74 0.02 5.41 7.93
CA ALA A 74 -0.59 5.66 6.62
C ALA A 74 -2.03 5.13 6.55
N LEU A 75 -2.30 3.95 7.14
CA LEU A 75 -3.64 3.36 7.18
C LEU A 75 -4.58 4.14 8.11
N LEU A 76 -4.09 4.65 9.24
CA LEU A 76 -4.89 5.51 10.13
C LEU A 76 -5.36 6.76 9.37
N ARG A 77 -4.46 7.38 8.61
CA ARG A 77 -4.76 8.56 7.80
C ARG A 77 -5.65 8.24 6.61
N VAL A 78 -5.48 7.09 5.95
CA VAL A 78 -6.42 6.59 4.93
C VAL A 78 -7.84 6.53 5.49
N TYR A 79 -8.02 5.93 6.66
CA TYR A 79 -9.35 5.81 7.24
C TYR A 79 -9.93 7.15 7.71
N HIS A 80 -9.07 8.06 8.20
CA HIS A 80 -9.46 9.44 8.50
C HIS A 80 -9.95 10.17 7.24
N ILE A 81 -9.19 10.11 6.14
CA ILE A 81 -9.57 10.71 4.85
C ILE A 81 -10.91 10.14 4.39
N TYR A 82 -11.06 8.82 4.39
CA TYR A 82 -12.29 8.12 3.99
C TYR A 82 -13.51 8.61 4.79
N LYS A 83 -13.42 8.66 6.12
CA LYS A 83 -14.49 9.16 7.00
C LYS A 83 -14.79 10.63 6.73
N HIS A 84 -13.74 11.46 6.65
CA HIS A 84 -13.86 12.90 6.42
C HIS A 84 -14.52 13.24 5.09
N GLU A 85 -14.16 12.53 4.01
CA GLU A 85 -14.79 12.72 2.69
C GLU A 85 -16.25 12.29 2.69
N LYS A 86 -16.61 11.15 3.31
CA LYS A 86 -18.02 10.75 3.45
C LYS A 86 -18.83 11.82 4.19
N VAL A 87 -18.30 12.41 5.28
CA VAL A 87 -18.95 13.52 5.99
C VAL A 87 -19.12 14.75 5.09
N ARG A 88 -18.07 15.17 4.38
CA ARG A 88 -18.14 16.33 3.47
C ARG A 88 -19.13 16.15 2.32
N LEU A 89 -19.36 14.91 1.90
CA LEU A 89 -20.34 14.55 0.89
C LEU A 89 -21.75 14.31 1.45
N GLY A 90 -21.97 14.50 2.76
CA GLY A 90 -23.27 14.24 3.39
C GLY A 90 -23.71 12.77 3.36
N LYS A 91 -22.77 11.83 3.17
CA LYS A 91 -23.03 10.38 3.15
C LYS A 91 -23.12 9.85 4.59
N ASP A 92 -23.92 8.80 4.81
CA ASP A 92 -24.02 8.16 6.13
C ASP A 92 -22.69 7.54 6.57
N THR A 93 -22.29 7.82 7.81
CA THR A 93 -21.05 7.33 8.43
C THR A 93 -21.30 6.37 9.59
N SER A 94 -22.56 5.96 9.83
CA SER A 94 -22.92 5.03 10.90
C SER A 94 -22.37 3.62 10.67
N ASN A 95 -22.23 3.22 9.40
CA ASN A 95 -21.79 1.89 9.00
C ASN A 95 -20.73 1.95 7.87
N LEU A 96 -19.57 2.52 8.20
CA LEU A 96 -18.45 2.63 7.27
C LEU A 96 -17.78 1.28 7.00
N ALA A 97 -17.28 1.10 5.78
CA ALA A 97 -16.56 -0.11 5.41
C ALA A 97 -15.34 -0.32 6.34
N PRO A 98 -15.09 -1.55 6.82
CA PRO A 98 -14.03 -1.82 7.77
C PRO A 98 -12.66 -1.80 7.09
N LEU A 99 -11.65 -1.25 7.77
CA LEU A 99 -10.24 -1.38 7.40
C LEU A 99 -9.51 -2.14 8.51
N LEU A 100 -9.00 -3.32 8.16
CA LEU A 100 -8.31 -4.22 9.07
C LEU A 100 -6.84 -4.33 8.67
N PHE A 101 -5.95 -4.45 9.65
CA PHE A 101 -4.51 -4.60 9.42
C PHE A 101 -3.98 -5.86 10.11
N CYS A 102 -3.22 -6.66 9.36
CA CYS A 102 -2.54 -7.85 9.84
C CYS A 102 -1.02 -7.70 9.62
N ASN A 103 -0.25 -7.68 10.70
CA ASN A 103 1.21 -7.69 10.60
C ASN A 103 1.70 -9.11 10.25
N VAL A 104 1.91 -9.36 8.96
CA VAL A 104 2.29 -10.67 8.42
C VAL A 104 3.32 -10.48 7.31
N ASP A 105 4.45 -11.20 7.45
CA ASP A 105 5.40 -11.38 6.35
C ASP A 105 4.90 -12.48 5.42
N LEU A 106 4.81 -12.19 4.12
CA LEU A 106 4.33 -13.15 3.12
C LEU A 106 5.21 -14.40 2.99
N ARG A 107 6.47 -14.35 3.44
CA ARG A 107 7.35 -15.52 3.48
C ARG A 107 6.94 -16.52 4.58
N ASN A 108 6.16 -16.08 5.57
CA ASN A 108 5.58 -16.97 6.57
C ASN A 108 4.27 -17.59 6.06
N ARG A 109 4.40 -18.69 5.31
CA ARG A 109 3.28 -19.41 4.69
C ARG A 109 2.12 -19.69 5.66
N SER A 110 2.40 -20.13 6.88
CA SER A 110 1.35 -20.44 7.86
C SER A 110 0.55 -19.20 8.26
N ARG A 111 1.21 -18.07 8.52
CA ARG A 111 0.51 -16.82 8.87
C ARG A 111 -0.31 -16.28 7.72
N VAL A 112 0.17 -16.40 6.47
CA VAL A 112 -0.62 -16.04 5.27
C VAL A 112 -1.89 -16.88 5.19
N ILE A 113 -1.78 -18.21 5.29
CA ILE A 113 -2.95 -19.11 5.26
C ILE A 113 -3.93 -18.77 6.38
N ASN A 114 -3.45 -18.56 7.61
CA ASN A 114 -4.31 -18.18 8.74
C ASN A 114 -5.08 -16.88 8.47
N ALA A 115 -4.43 -15.89 7.83
CA ALA A 115 -5.07 -14.61 7.51
C ALA A 115 -6.23 -14.78 6.53
N PHE A 116 -6.14 -15.72 5.58
CA PHE A 116 -7.29 -16.07 4.71
C PHE A 116 -8.34 -16.89 5.47
N GLN A 117 -7.92 -17.90 6.24
CA GLN A 117 -8.82 -18.80 6.98
C GLN A 117 -9.74 -18.05 7.96
N LEU A 118 -9.25 -16.96 8.57
CA LEU A 118 -10.04 -16.12 9.47
C LEU A 118 -11.34 -15.61 8.82
N TRP A 119 -11.29 -15.27 7.53
CA TRP A 119 -12.40 -14.68 6.79
C TRP A 119 -13.13 -15.69 5.90
N GLN A 120 -12.43 -16.70 5.39
CA GLN A 120 -12.99 -17.67 4.46
C GLN A 120 -13.66 -18.86 5.16
N SER A 121 -13.19 -19.26 6.34
CA SER A 121 -13.79 -20.35 7.10
C SER A 121 -15.16 -19.93 7.68
N PRO A 122 -16.22 -20.75 7.55
CA PRO A 122 -17.48 -20.49 8.24
C PRO A 122 -17.32 -20.46 9.76
N ASN A 123 -16.55 -21.43 10.30
CA ASN A 123 -16.31 -21.62 11.73
C ASN A 123 -14.80 -21.78 11.99
N PRO A 124 -14.01 -20.69 11.92
CA PRO A 124 -12.59 -20.73 12.23
C PRO A 124 -12.36 -20.97 13.72
N ASP A 125 -11.27 -21.67 14.05
CA ASP A 125 -10.79 -21.77 15.44
C ASP A 125 -10.19 -20.44 15.87
N LEU A 126 -11.03 -19.58 16.45
CA LEU A 126 -10.62 -18.23 16.88
C LEU A 126 -9.59 -18.27 18.02
N GLN A 127 -9.54 -19.34 18.81
CA GLN A 127 -8.54 -19.47 19.85
C GLN A 127 -7.16 -19.66 19.25
N VAL A 128 -7.03 -20.60 18.29
CA VAL A 128 -5.78 -20.81 17.55
C VAL A 128 -5.41 -19.57 16.73
N LEU A 129 -6.37 -18.94 16.04
CA LEU A 129 -6.07 -17.78 15.21
C LEU A 129 -5.66 -16.56 16.03
N SER A 130 -6.26 -16.33 17.20
CA SER A 130 -5.89 -15.21 18.09
C SER A 130 -4.46 -15.29 18.62
N MET A 131 -3.86 -16.49 18.66
CA MET A 131 -2.46 -16.68 19.04
C MET A 131 -1.50 -16.49 17.86
N LYS A 132 -1.99 -16.60 16.62
CA LYS A 132 -1.17 -16.62 15.40
C LYS A 132 -1.25 -15.33 14.58
N LEU A 133 -2.30 -14.55 14.77
CA LEU A 133 -2.56 -13.31 14.06
C LEU A 133 -2.80 -12.19 15.05
N ASP A 134 -2.15 -11.06 14.78
CA ASP A 134 -2.49 -9.79 15.38
C ASP A 134 -3.26 -8.98 14.35
N VAL A 135 -4.55 -8.78 14.61
CA VAL A 135 -5.48 -8.08 13.71
C VAL A 135 -5.92 -6.80 14.37
N VAL A 136 -5.58 -5.67 13.73
CA VAL A 136 -5.91 -4.34 14.22
C VAL A 136 -7.08 -3.77 13.44
N ASP A 137 -8.13 -3.36 14.15
CA ASP A 137 -9.21 -2.54 13.59
C ASP A 137 -8.73 -1.09 13.49
N ILE A 138 -8.45 -0.62 12.27
CA ILE A 138 -7.89 0.72 12.06
C ILE A 138 -8.87 1.80 12.52
N ALA A 139 -10.18 1.60 12.32
CA ALA A 139 -11.20 2.56 12.76
C ALA A 139 -11.10 2.86 14.26
N SER A 140 -10.93 1.81 15.08
CA SER A 140 -10.80 1.90 16.53
C SER A 140 -9.58 2.71 17.01
N LYS A 141 -8.57 2.87 16.14
CA LYS A 141 -7.35 3.65 16.42
C LYS A 141 -7.48 5.11 15.96
N VAL A 142 -8.37 5.39 15.01
CA VAL A 142 -8.60 6.75 14.49
C VAL A 142 -9.51 7.56 15.40
N ASP A 143 -10.47 6.93 16.09
CA ASP A 143 -11.45 7.62 16.95
C ASP A 143 -10.85 8.30 18.22
N GLY A 144 -9.51 8.37 18.33
CA GLY A 144 -8.79 9.19 19.31
C GLY A 144 -7.64 10.03 18.71
N ALA A 145 -7.47 10.03 17.39
CA ALA A 145 -6.43 10.77 16.69
C ALA A 145 -7.02 12.03 16.02
N SER A 146 -6.42 13.20 16.26
CA SER A 146 -6.79 14.44 15.58
C SER A 146 -5.83 14.72 14.43
N TYR A 147 -6.33 14.64 13.19
CA TYR A 147 -5.60 15.04 11.99
C TYR A 147 -6.09 16.40 11.50
N LYS A 148 -5.18 17.37 11.43
CA LYS A 148 -5.48 18.65 10.77
C LYS A 148 -5.73 18.35 9.29
N THR A 149 -6.92 18.69 8.82
CA THR A 149 -7.30 18.49 7.42
C THR A 149 -7.48 19.85 6.78
N ARG A 150 -6.79 20.07 5.67
CA ARG A 150 -6.96 21.27 4.83
C ARG A 150 -8.18 21.11 3.94
N ASP A 151 -8.63 22.21 3.35
CA ASP A 151 -9.54 22.12 2.22
C ASP A 151 -8.79 21.62 0.98
N TYR A 152 -9.44 20.71 0.27
CA TYR A 152 -9.00 20.16 -1.01
C TYR A 152 -10.24 19.69 -1.79
N PRO A 153 -10.17 19.67 -3.13
CA PRO A 153 -11.27 19.19 -3.95
C PRO A 153 -11.47 17.67 -3.73
N ILE A 154 -12.73 17.28 -3.50
CA ILE A 154 -13.12 15.87 -3.53
C ILE A 154 -13.72 15.65 -4.92
N ASN A 155 -13.14 14.75 -5.70
CA ASN A 155 -13.71 14.44 -7.01
C ASN A 155 -15.00 13.63 -6.82
N THR A 156 -16.16 14.26 -7.08
CA THR A 156 -17.46 13.60 -7.05
C THR A 156 -17.97 13.25 -8.44
N ASN A 157 -17.33 13.75 -9.49
CA ASN A 157 -17.78 13.58 -10.86
C ASN A 157 -17.37 12.22 -11.36
N GLY A 158 -18.37 11.38 -11.68
CA GLY A 158 -18.09 10.04 -12.20
C GLY A 158 -17.61 9.04 -11.15
N GLU A 159 -17.82 9.30 -9.84
CA GLU A 159 -17.61 8.26 -8.82
C GLU A 159 -18.47 7.04 -9.19
N PRO A 160 -17.86 5.91 -9.54
CA PRO A 160 -18.61 4.80 -10.06
C PRO A 160 -19.34 4.13 -8.88
N ALA A 161 -20.60 3.72 -9.09
CA ALA A 161 -21.47 3.18 -8.04
C ALA A 161 -20.76 2.11 -7.20
N ASP A 162 -21.09 2.03 -5.91
CA ASP A 162 -20.48 1.10 -4.96
C ASP A 162 -20.48 -0.32 -5.53
N LEU A 163 -19.35 -1.03 -5.40
CA LEU A 163 -19.18 -2.33 -6.04
C LEU A 163 -20.25 -3.35 -5.56
N PRO A 164 -20.63 -3.39 -4.27
CA PRO A 164 -21.74 -4.22 -3.80
C PRO A 164 -23.12 -3.85 -4.38
N ASP A 165 -23.33 -2.60 -4.81
CA ASP A 165 -24.60 -2.16 -5.40
C ASP A 165 -24.69 -2.59 -6.87
N VAL A 166 -23.57 -2.53 -7.59
CA VAL A 166 -23.47 -2.99 -8.99
C VAL A 166 -23.44 -4.52 -9.08
N VAL A 167 -22.95 -5.20 -8.03
CA VAL A 167 -22.83 -6.66 -7.97
C VAL A 167 -23.43 -7.17 -6.65
N PRO A 168 -24.77 -7.27 -6.55
CA PRO A 168 -25.47 -7.57 -5.29
C PRO A 168 -25.09 -8.91 -4.65
N ASP A 169 -24.71 -9.90 -5.48
CA ASP A 169 -24.41 -11.28 -5.06
C ASP A 169 -22.98 -11.47 -4.52
N LEU A 170 -22.22 -10.40 -4.32
CA LEU A 170 -20.86 -10.50 -3.76
C LEU A 170 -20.88 -11.14 -2.37
N PRO A 171 -20.05 -12.19 -2.12
CA PRO A 171 -19.94 -12.80 -0.80
C PRO A 171 -19.54 -11.78 0.27
N ARG A 172 -20.40 -11.61 1.28
CA ARG A 172 -20.13 -10.71 2.42
C ARG A 172 -19.43 -11.45 3.56
N GLY A 173 -18.61 -10.73 4.33
CA GLY A 173 -17.75 -11.29 5.37
C GLY A 173 -16.60 -12.14 4.84
N LYS A 174 -16.38 -12.17 3.52
CA LYS A 174 -15.40 -13.01 2.83
C LYS A 174 -14.49 -12.19 1.94
N ILE A 175 -13.27 -12.68 1.75
CA ILE A 175 -12.33 -12.14 0.77
C ILE A 175 -12.81 -12.56 -0.62
N ILE A 176 -13.12 -11.58 -1.47
CA ILE A 176 -13.60 -11.80 -2.84
C ILE A 176 -12.48 -11.64 -3.88
N ALA A 177 -11.45 -10.85 -3.58
CA ALA A 177 -10.29 -10.63 -4.43
C ALA A 177 -9.07 -10.20 -3.62
N VAL A 178 -7.90 -10.32 -4.25
CA VAL A 178 -6.60 -9.89 -3.71
C VAL A 178 -6.00 -8.80 -4.60
N VAL A 179 -5.44 -7.76 -4.00
CA VAL A 179 -4.55 -6.80 -4.67
C VAL A 179 -3.16 -6.92 -4.05
N HIS A 180 -2.13 -7.21 -4.87
CA HIS A 180 -0.82 -7.60 -4.37
C HIS A 180 0.29 -6.59 -4.71
N PHE A 181 0.57 -5.69 -3.76
CA PHE A 181 1.68 -4.73 -3.85
C PHE A 181 2.98 -5.20 -3.18
N ALA A 182 2.88 -6.10 -2.21
CA ALA A 182 4.01 -6.49 -1.35
C ALA A 182 5.21 -7.04 -2.16
N ALA A 183 6.24 -6.21 -2.31
CA ALA A 183 7.49 -6.53 -2.97
C ALA A 183 8.59 -5.56 -2.54
N LEU A 184 9.84 -6.01 -2.54
CA LEU A 184 10.99 -5.10 -2.59
C LEU A 184 11.05 -4.52 -4.01
N LYS A 185 11.32 -3.21 -4.12
CA LYS A 185 11.15 -2.44 -5.37
C LYS A 185 12.37 -1.70 -5.90
N ALA A 186 13.48 -1.64 -5.16
CA ALA A 186 14.64 -0.85 -5.56
C ALA A 186 15.54 -1.62 -6.54
N VAL A 187 15.63 -1.11 -7.78
CA VAL A 187 16.46 -1.73 -8.83
C VAL A 187 17.92 -1.85 -8.39
N GLY A 188 18.52 -0.76 -7.89
CA GLY A 188 19.90 -0.74 -7.42
C GLY A 188 20.16 -1.78 -6.33
N ASP A 189 19.36 -1.77 -5.27
CA ASP A 189 19.49 -2.73 -4.16
C ASP A 189 19.33 -4.19 -4.63
N SER A 190 18.48 -4.44 -5.63
CA SER A 190 18.28 -5.78 -6.17
C SER A 190 19.52 -6.35 -6.85
N MET A 191 20.37 -5.49 -7.42
CA MET A 191 21.64 -5.90 -8.02
C MET A 191 22.65 -6.32 -6.95
N SER A 192 22.63 -5.65 -5.80
CA SER A 192 23.51 -5.96 -4.67
C SER A 192 23.00 -7.12 -3.81
N GLN A 193 21.68 -7.32 -3.72
CA GLN A 193 21.04 -8.32 -2.86
C GLN A 193 20.01 -9.17 -3.62
N PRO A 194 20.39 -9.85 -4.72
CA PRO A 194 19.44 -10.54 -5.60
C PRO A 194 18.62 -11.61 -4.88
N LEU A 195 19.25 -12.41 -4.00
CA LEU A 195 18.56 -13.49 -3.28
C LEU A 195 17.43 -12.97 -2.39
N GLN A 196 17.63 -11.81 -1.74
CA GLN A 196 16.61 -11.19 -0.90
C GLN A 196 15.38 -10.79 -1.74
N TYR A 197 15.59 -10.28 -2.94
CA TYR A 197 14.51 -9.92 -3.86
C TYR A 197 13.73 -11.14 -4.35
N TYR A 198 14.41 -12.21 -4.77
CA TYR A 198 13.73 -13.45 -5.17
C TYR A 198 12.96 -14.07 -3.99
N GLN A 199 13.57 -14.16 -2.80
CA GLN A 199 12.90 -14.69 -1.61
C GLN A 199 11.69 -13.84 -1.21
N ASN A 200 11.80 -12.51 -1.23
CA ASN A 200 10.69 -11.66 -0.84
C ASN A 200 9.57 -11.69 -1.89
N ASN A 201 9.91 -11.46 -3.16
CA ASN A 201 8.93 -11.21 -4.21
C ASN A 201 8.32 -12.52 -4.75
N ILE A 202 9.14 -13.57 -4.96
CA ILE A 202 8.66 -14.84 -5.51
C ILE A 202 8.10 -15.74 -4.43
N THR A 203 8.85 -16.02 -3.34
CA THR A 203 8.31 -16.88 -2.28
C THR A 203 7.07 -16.26 -1.61
N GLY A 204 7.05 -14.93 -1.45
CA GLY A 204 5.87 -14.21 -0.98
C GLY A 204 4.65 -14.40 -1.88
N LEU A 205 4.83 -14.29 -3.20
CA LEU A 205 3.77 -14.55 -4.18
C LEU A 205 3.30 -16.01 -4.13
N LEU A 206 4.22 -16.98 -4.12
CA LEU A 206 3.87 -18.41 -4.09
C LEU A 206 3.05 -18.78 -2.85
N ASN A 207 3.45 -18.28 -1.67
CA ASN A 207 2.68 -18.48 -0.43
C ASN A 207 1.29 -17.83 -0.48
N LEU A 208 1.17 -16.68 -1.13
CA LEU A 208 -0.11 -16.00 -1.33
C LEU A 208 -1.03 -16.81 -2.26
N LEU A 209 -0.51 -17.27 -3.40
CA LEU A 209 -1.26 -18.09 -4.36
C LEU A 209 -1.73 -19.42 -3.74
N ASP A 210 -0.89 -20.03 -2.92
CA ASP A 210 -1.24 -21.24 -2.18
C ASP A 210 -2.38 -20.98 -1.18
N ALA A 211 -2.31 -19.90 -0.40
CA ALA A 211 -3.41 -19.50 0.50
C ALA A 211 -4.71 -19.17 -0.24
N MET A 212 -4.62 -18.49 -1.38
CA MET A 212 -5.76 -18.20 -2.27
C MET A 212 -6.40 -19.50 -2.78
N SER A 213 -5.59 -20.44 -3.28
CA SER A 213 -6.03 -21.75 -3.76
C SER A 213 -6.73 -22.55 -2.66
N MET A 214 -6.10 -22.67 -1.47
CA MET A 214 -6.65 -23.39 -0.32
C MET A 214 -7.97 -22.82 0.20
N THR A 215 -8.24 -21.53 -0.05
CA THR A 215 -9.42 -20.82 0.47
C THR A 215 -10.38 -20.35 -0.62
N GLN A 216 -10.18 -20.84 -1.85
CA GLN A 216 -11.03 -20.60 -3.02
C GLN A 216 -11.22 -19.11 -3.35
N VAL A 217 -10.20 -18.29 -3.10
CA VAL A 217 -10.18 -16.90 -3.59
C VAL A 217 -9.57 -16.91 -4.97
N THR A 218 -10.34 -16.57 -6.00
CA THR A 218 -9.96 -16.82 -7.39
C THR A 218 -9.64 -15.57 -8.21
N ARG A 219 -9.58 -14.38 -7.59
CA ARG A 219 -9.33 -13.12 -8.31
C ARG A 219 -8.16 -12.37 -7.72
N MET A 220 -7.26 -11.93 -8.59
CA MET A 220 -6.08 -11.15 -8.23
C MET A 220 -5.87 -9.95 -9.15
N VAL A 221 -5.52 -8.81 -8.57
CA VAL A 221 -4.84 -7.73 -9.27
C VAL A 221 -3.38 -7.72 -8.82
N PHE A 222 -2.46 -7.88 -9.78
CA PHE A 222 -1.03 -7.98 -9.52
C PHE A 222 -0.30 -6.69 -9.88
N SER A 223 0.54 -6.22 -8.97
CA SER A 223 1.42 -5.08 -9.19
C SER A 223 2.67 -5.47 -9.97
N SER A 224 2.63 -5.32 -11.29
CA SER A 224 3.80 -5.44 -12.15
C SER A 224 4.48 -4.09 -12.37
N SER A 225 5.44 -4.01 -13.30
CA SER A 225 6.20 -2.79 -13.58
C SER A 225 6.74 -2.78 -15.00
N ALA A 226 6.89 -1.59 -15.58
CA ALA A 226 7.49 -1.38 -16.89
C ALA A 226 8.93 -1.92 -17.01
N VAL A 227 9.61 -2.23 -15.90
CA VAL A 227 10.93 -2.89 -15.95
C VAL A 227 10.89 -4.27 -16.63
N VAL A 228 9.72 -4.90 -16.74
CA VAL A 228 9.57 -6.20 -17.45
C VAL A 228 9.76 -6.07 -18.96
N TYR A 229 9.66 -4.85 -19.51
CA TYR A 229 9.94 -4.58 -20.93
C TYR A 229 11.42 -4.74 -21.31
N GLY A 230 12.32 -4.65 -20.32
CA GLY A 230 13.75 -4.77 -20.57
C GLY A 230 14.27 -3.70 -21.53
N SER A 231 15.40 -3.99 -22.18
CA SER A 231 15.98 -3.13 -23.22
C SER A 231 15.37 -3.43 -24.60
N GLY A 232 14.99 -2.42 -25.40
CA GLY A 232 14.60 -2.63 -26.79
C GLY A 232 13.68 -1.55 -27.34
N LYS A 233 12.41 -1.56 -26.92
CA LYS A 233 11.43 -0.52 -27.29
C LYS A 233 11.32 0.49 -26.16
N GLU A 234 11.55 1.76 -26.49
CA GLU A 234 11.77 2.84 -25.51
C GLU A 234 10.62 3.86 -25.47
N ALA A 235 9.78 3.94 -26.52
CA ALA A 235 8.64 4.84 -26.56
C ALA A 235 7.36 4.11 -26.99
N ASN A 236 6.22 4.54 -26.44
CA ASN A 236 4.89 4.00 -26.71
C ASN A 236 4.87 2.47 -26.60
N ILE A 237 5.40 1.96 -25.50
CA ILE A 237 5.58 0.54 -25.24
C ILE A 237 4.21 -0.09 -25.00
N ALA A 238 3.84 -1.08 -25.81
CA ALA A 238 2.56 -1.79 -25.73
C ALA A 238 2.70 -3.09 -24.92
N GLU A 239 1.61 -3.63 -24.39
CA GLU A 239 1.63 -4.81 -23.50
C GLU A 239 2.19 -6.07 -24.14
N ASP A 240 2.00 -6.23 -25.45
CA ASP A 240 2.52 -7.35 -26.25
C ASP A 240 4.04 -7.33 -26.45
N SER A 241 4.71 -6.23 -26.09
CA SER A 241 6.14 -6.04 -26.25
C SER A 241 6.98 -6.83 -25.22
N VAL A 242 6.35 -7.71 -24.41
CA VAL A 242 6.99 -8.64 -23.47
C VAL A 242 6.41 -10.02 -23.68
N GLN A 243 7.27 -11.03 -23.68
CA GLN A 243 6.83 -12.42 -23.70
C GLN A 243 6.40 -12.90 -22.32
N VAL A 244 5.14 -13.35 -22.23
CA VAL A 244 4.59 -14.05 -21.05
C VAL A 244 3.80 -15.27 -21.53
N GLY A 245 4.10 -16.47 -21.04
CA GLY A 245 3.45 -17.72 -21.40
C GLY A 245 3.61 -18.07 -22.89
N GLY A 246 4.74 -17.66 -23.48
CA GLY A 246 4.99 -17.79 -24.93
C GLY A 246 4.14 -16.85 -25.81
N LYS A 247 3.38 -15.90 -25.23
CA LYS A 247 2.61 -14.87 -25.95
C LYS A 247 3.36 -13.55 -25.92
N GLY A 248 3.31 -12.79 -27.02
CA GLY A 248 3.98 -11.48 -27.16
C GLY A 248 5.14 -11.50 -28.15
N VAL A 249 5.59 -10.32 -28.57
CA VAL A 249 6.64 -10.10 -29.58
C VAL A 249 7.97 -9.61 -28.99
N GLY A 250 8.05 -9.49 -27.66
CA GLY A 250 9.20 -8.92 -26.96
C GLY A 250 10.49 -9.72 -27.10
N SER A 251 11.57 -9.05 -27.52
CA SER A 251 12.96 -9.54 -27.47
C SER A 251 13.78 -8.92 -26.34
N GLY A 252 13.14 -8.08 -25.51
CA GLY A 252 13.82 -7.26 -24.52
C GLY A 252 14.40 -8.06 -23.37
N LEU A 253 15.69 -7.85 -23.08
CA LEU A 253 16.36 -8.51 -21.97
C LEU A 253 16.04 -7.78 -20.67
N VAL A 254 15.42 -8.46 -19.71
CA VAL A 254 15.23 -7.92 -18.35
C VAL A 254 16.59 -7.81 -17.66
N THR A 255 16.98 -6.57 -17.35
CA THR A 255 18.37 -6.22 -17.03
C THR A 255 18.75 -6.38 -15.56
N ASN A 256 17.77 -6.45 -14.65
CA ASN A 256 18.01 -6.46 -13.20
C ASN A 256 17.15 -7.50 -12.44
N PRO A 257 17.61 -7.98 -11.26
CA PRO A 257 16.88 -8.97 -10.45
C PRO A 257 15.47 -8.55 -10.05
N TYR A 258 15.23 -7.29 -9.67
CA TYR A 258 13.87 -6.81 -9.39
C TYR A 258 12.93 -7.02 -10.58
N GLY A 259 13.33 -6.59 -11.78
CA GLY A 259 12.56 -6.80 -13.00
C GLY A 259 12.34 -8.27 -13.30
N ARG A 260 13.35 -9.12 -13.10
CA ARG A 260 13.21 -10.58 -13.27
C ARG A 260 12.19 -11.16 -12.31
N THR A 261 12.12 -10.68 -11.06
CA THR A 261 11.08 -11.15 -10.13
C THR A 261 9.66 -10.77 -10.58
N LYS A 262 9.48 -9.59 -11.21
CA LYS A 262 8.17 -9.19 -11.75
C LYS A 262 7.79 -9.99 -12.99
N TRP A 263 8.73 -10.22 -13.88
CA TRP A 263 8.51 -11.07 -15.06
C TRP A 263 8.21 -12.52 -14.67
N MET A 264 9.00 -13.12 -13.76
CA MET A 264 8.72 -14.47 -13.24
C MET A 264 7.36 -14.57 -12.54
N ALA A 265 6.95 -13.52 -11.81
CA ALA A 265 5.64 -13.48 -11.20
C ALA A 265 4.51 -13.49 -12.25
N GLU A 266 4.67 -12.73 -13.35
CA GLU A 266 3.73 -12.75 -14.47
C GLU A 266 3.63 -14.15 -15.11
N GLU A 267 4.75 -14.86 -15.30
CA GLU A 267 4.77 -16.24 -15.79
C GLU A 267 3.99 -17.18 -14.85
N VAL A 268 4.32 -17.15 -13.56
CA VAL A 268 3.66 -17.99 -12.54
C VAL A 268 2.14 -17.73 -12.52
N LEU A 269 1.73 -16.47 -12.61
CA LEU A 269 0.33 -16.09 -12.61
C LEU A 269 -0.40 -16.57 -13.87
N ASN A 270 0.22 -16.42 -15.04
CA ASN A 270 -0.30 -16.96 -16.30
C ASN A 270 -0.48 -18.48 -16.21
N ASP A 271 0.52 -19.20 -15.70
CA ASP A 271 0.43 -20.66 -15.52
C ASP A 271 -0.69 -21.06 -14.55
N CYS A 272 -0.89 -20.31 -13.48
CA CYS A 272 -2.02 -20.53 -12.56
C CYS A 272 -3.38 -20.32 -13.26
N CYS A 273 -3.51 -19.30 -14.11
CA CYS A 273 -4.72 -19.06 -14.91
C CYS A 273 -4.97 -20.17 -15.94
N ILE A 274 -3.92 -20.73 -16.55
CA ILE A 274 -4.03 -21.88 -17.46
C ILE A 274 -4.47 -23.12 -16.69
N ALA A 275 -3.88 -23.38 -15.52
CA ALA A 275 -4.18 -24.54 -14.70
C ALA A 275 -5.57 -24.49 -14.05
N ASN A 276 -6.08 -23.30 -13.72
CA ASN A 276 -7.38 -23.09 -13.11
C ASN A 276 -8.22 -22.06 -13.88
N PRO A 277 -9.20 -22.49 -14.70
CA PRO A 277 -10.07 -21.60 -15.47
C PRO A 277 -10.97 -20.66 -14.64
N GLU A 278 -11.10 -20.88 -13.33
CA GLU A 278 -11.81 -19.93 -12.44
C GLU A 278 -10.87 -18.84 -11.90
N PHE A 279 -9.55 -19.06 -11.96
CA PHE A 279 -8.54 -18.13 -11.49
C PHE A 279 -8.32 -17.02 -12.52
N GLU A 280 -8.60 -15.79 -12.12
CA GLU A 280 -8.51 -14.61 -12.96
C GLU A 280 -7.50 -13.62 -12.38
N VAL A 281 -6.60 -13.14 -13.23
CA VAL A 281 -5.54 -12.21 -12.86
C VAL A 281 -5.55 -11.03 -13.83
N VAL A 282 -5.52 -9.83 -13.27
CA VAL A 282 -5.16 -8.61 -13.99
C VAL A 282 -3.79 -8.13 -13.52
N SER A 283 -2.78 -8.23 -14.39
CA SER A 283 -1.44 -7.70 -14.15
C SER A 283 -1.35 -6.26 -14.64
N LEU A 284 -0.98 -5.35 -13.74
CA LEU A 284 -0.88 -3.93 -14.04
C LEU A 284 0.60 -3.53 -14.06
N ARG A 285 1.12 -3.17 -15.24
CA ARG A 285 2.51 -2.75 -15.43
C ARG A 285 2.61 -1.24 -15.21
N TYR A 286 3.08 -0.84 -14.03
CA TYR A 286 3.23 0.57 -13.70
C TYR A 286 4.48 1.17 -14.32
N PHE A 287 4.39 2.43 -14.72
CA PHE A 287 5.55 3.23 -15.09
C PHE A 287 6.13 3.91 -13.85
N ASN A 288 6.17 5.24 -13.77
CA ASN A 288 6.85 5.95 -12.69
C ASN A 288 5.84 6.69 -11.77
N PRO A 289 5.28 6.01 -10.75
CA PRO A 289 4.33 6.66 -9.84
C PRO A 289 4.97 7.79 -9.03
N THR A 290 4.26 8.91 -8.94
CA THR A 290 4.60 10.10 -8.15
C THR A 290 3.30 10.81 -7.71
N GLY A 291 3.39 11.92 -6.97
CA GLY A 291 2.21 12.54 -6.37
C GLY A 291 1.99 12.15 -4.92
N SER A 292 0.86 12.58 -4.39
CA SER A 292 0.35 12.26 -3.05
C SER A 292 -1.15 12.55 -3.03
N HIS A 293 -1.86 12.18 -1.98
CA HIS A 293 -3.27 12.54 -1.89
C HIS A 293 -3.41 14.06 -1.67
N ALA A 294 -4.38 14.69 -2.33
CA ALA A 294 -4.59 16.16 -2.30
C ALA A 294 -4.84 16.72 -0.88
N SER A 295 -5.25 15.87 0.07
CA SER A 295 -5.36 16.25 1.49
C SER A 295 -4.01 16.55 2.15
N GLY A 296 -2.91 16.09 1.56
CA GLY A 296 -1.57 16.13 2.16
C GLY A 296 -1.39 15.16 3.31
N LEU A 297 -2.35 14.29 3.65
CA LEU A 297 -2.23 13.38 4.79
C LEU A 297 -1.51 12.07 4.44
N ILE A 298 -1.60 11.61 3.20
CA ILE A 298 -0.88 10.42 2.73
C ILE A 298 -0.05 10.72 1.47
N GLY A 299 1.11 10.12 1.39
CA GLY A 299 2.14 10.30 0.37
C GLY A 299 3.25 9.25 0.50
N GLU A 300 4.32 9.39 -0.31
CA GLU A 300 5.47 8.48 -0.28
C GLU A 300 6.44 8.84 0.86
N GLU A 301 6.63 7.93 1.82
CA GLU A 301 7.64 8.04 2.88
C GLU A 301 8.32 6.67 3.05
N PRO A 302 9.40 6.40 2.28
CA PRO A 302 10.12 5.14 2.38
C PRO A 302 11.07 5.17 3.58
N LYS A 303 11.39 3.99 4.11
CA LYS A 303 12.45 3.82 5.11
C LYS A 303 13.81 3.78 4.40
N GLY A 304 14.77 4.55 4.91
CA GLY A 304 16.13 4.59 4.37
C GLY A 304 16.33 5.64 3.27
N THR A 305 17.41 5.48 2.50
CA THR A 305 17.78 6.45 1.45
C THR A 305 16.90 6.24 0.21
N PRO A 306 16.18 7.27 -0.27
CA PRO A 306 15.34 7.13 -1.43
C PRO A 306 16.16 6.95 -2.71
N ASN A 307 15.68 6.05 -3.56
CA ASN A 307 16.26 5.75 -4.87
C ASN A 307 15.49 6.40 -6.03
N ASN A 308 14.22 6.78 -5.82
CA ASN A 308 13.37 7.42 -6.82
C ASN A 308 13.63 8.93 -6.89
N ILE A 309 13.55 9.52 -8.09
CA ILE A 309 13.96 10.92 -8.34
C ILE A 309 13.14 11.94 -7.53
N VAL A 310 11.83 11.75 -7.36
CA VAL A 310 10.98 12.73 -6.67
C VAL A 310 11.25 12.79 -5.17
N PRO A 311 11.35 11.66 -4.43
CA PRO A 311 11.85 11.70 -3.07
C PRO A 311 13.27 12.28 -2.94
N VAL A 312 14.15 12.10 -3.93
CA VAL A 312 15.48 12.72 -3.95
C VAL A 312 15.40 14.24 -4.12
N ILE A 313 14.54 14.74 -5.02
CA ILE A 313 14.23 16.16 -5.19
C ILE A 313 13.70 16.74 -3.87
N LEU A 314 12.77 16.04 -3.23
CA LEU A 314 12.21 16.47 -1.95
C LEU A 314 13.27 16.56 -0.85
N GLN A 315 14.22 15.61 -0.79
CA GLN A 315 15.33 15.69 0.15
C GLN A 315 16.29 16.85 -0.13
N ALA A 316 16.49 17.21 -1.39
CA ALA A 316 17.27 18.39 -1.76
C ALA A 316 16.56 19.69 -1.33
N TYR A 317 15.24 19.78 -1.57
CA TYR A 317 14.40 20.87 -1.07
C TYR A 317 14.48 21.01 0.46
N GLN A 318 14.34 19.90 1.18
CA GLN A 318 14.43 19.85 2.65
C GLN A 318 15.85 20.04 3.19
N ARG A 319 16.86 20.25 2.32
CA ARG A 319 18.28 20.35 2.67
C ARG A 319 18.84 19.14 3.42
N ARG A 320 18.17 17.98 3.31
CA ARG A 320 18.68 16.68 3.77
C ARG A 320 19.70 16.12 2.78
N ARG A 321 19.72 16.64 1.56
CA ARG A 321 20.71 16.40 0.51
C ARG A 321 21.19 17.75 -0.03
N SER A 322 22.47 17.85 -0.40
CA SER A 322 23.03 19.11 -0.91
C SER A 322 22.55 19.46 -2.31
N ARG A 323 22.24 18.45 -3.14
CA ARG A 323 21.74 18.59 -4.52
C ARG A 323 21.16 17.28 -5.04
N VAL A 324 20.38 17.37 -6.12
CA VAL A 324 19.98 16.24 -6.96
C VAL A 324 21.12 15.89 -7.91
N TYR A 325 21.41 14.60 -8.10
CA TYR A 325 22.32 14.15 -9.16
C TYR A 325 21.49 13.69 -10.35
N VAL A 326 21.67 14.36 -11.49
CA VAL A 326 21.04 14.03 -12.77
C VAL A 326 21.98 13.11 -13.53
N TYR A 327 21.58 11.85 -13.69
CA TYR A 327 22.43 10.81 -14.27
C TYR A 327 22.26 10.77 -15.79
N GLY A 328 23.33 11.13 -16.51
CA GLY A 328 23.36 11.24 -17.96
C GLY A 328 22.77 12.56 -18.49
N SER A 329 23.40 13.09 -19.54
CA SER A 329 23.00 14.34 -20.20
C SER A 329 23.25 14.30 -21.71
N ASP A 330 23.44 13.11 -22.27
CA ASP A 330 23.78 12.80 -23.66
C ASP A 330 22.85 11.74 -24.26
N TYR A 331 21.70 11.48 -23.63
CA TYR A 331 20.64 10.66 -24.22
C TYR A 331 20.05 11.36 -25.45
N ASP A 332 19.49 10.58 -26.38
CA ASP A 332 18.75 11.10 -27.54
C ASP A 332 17.35 11.60 -27.11
N THR A 333 17.35 12.68 -26.33
CA THR A 333 16.18 13.37 -25.77
C THR A 333 16.37 14.88 -25.87
N ASN A 334 15.28 15.66 -25.77
CA ASN A 334 15.31 17.10 -26.01
C ASN A 334 16.34 17.89 -25.16
N ASP A 335 16.58 17.45 -23.92
CA ASP A 335 17.53 18.09 -23.00
C ASP A 335 18.71 17.18 -22.60
N GLY A 336 18.85 16.05 -23.29
CA GLY A 336 19.89 15.04 -23.04
C GLY A 336 19.67 14.17 -21.80
N THR A 337 18.65 14.42 -20.98
CA THR A 337 18.39 13.66 -19.76
C THR A 337 17.33 12.58 -19.97
N GLY A 338 17.32 11.55 -19.11
CA GLY A 338 16.40 10.43 -19.24
C GLY A 338 14.93 10.84 -19.15
N VAL A 339 14.11 10.37 -20.09
CA VAL A 339 12.67 10.60 -20.17
C VAL A 339 11.91 9.41 -19.60
N ARG A 340 10.94 9.66 -18.72
CA ARG A 340 10.07 8.65 -18.11
C ARG A 340 8.61 9.09 -18.15
N ASP A 341 7.71 8.12 -18.25
CA ASP A 341 6.28 8.34 -18.07
C ASP A 341 5.91 8.35 -16.57
N TYR A 342 5.79 9.56 -16.03
CA TYR A 342 5.36 9.78 -14.66
C TYR A 342 3.84 9.75 -14.58
N ILE A 343 3.31 9.03 -13.59
CA ILE A 343 1.88 8.89 -13.36
C ILE A 343 1.52 9.28 -11.93
N HIS A 344 0.40 9.98 -11.75
CA HIS A 344 -0.06 10.35 -10.42
C HIS A 344 -0.52 9.11 -9.65
N VAL A 345 -0.18 9.00 -8.37
CA VAL A 345 -0.54 7.84 -7.55
C VAL A 345 -2.05 7.69 -7.36
N GLY A 346 -2.80 8.80 -7.42
CA GLY A 346 -4.25 8.79 -7.45
C GLY A 346 -4.80 8.14 -8.72
N ASP A 347 -4.27 8.50 -9.89
CA ASP A 347 -4.63 7.85 -11.16
C ASP A 347 -4.29 6.37 -11.10
N LEU A 348 -3.09 6.03 -10.61
CA LEU A 348 -2.66 4.65 -10.48
C LEU A 348 -3.59 3.83 -9.57
N ALA A 349 -4.01 4.39 -8.44
CA ALA A 349 -4.97 3.77 -7.52
C ALA A 349 -6.34 3.57 -8.19
N SER A 350 -6.84 4.55 -8.94
CA SER A 350 -8.09 4.40 -9.70
C SER A 350 -8.00 3.33 -10.79
N GLY A 351 -6.82 3.12 -11.38
CA GLY A 351 -6.57 2.02 -12.34
C GLY A 351 -6.72 0.63 -11.73
N HIS A 352 -6.38 0.47 -10.43
CA HIS A 352 -6.65 -0.78 -9.70
C HIS A 352 -8.14 -0.99 -9.50
N LEU A 353 -8.87 0.08 -9.20
CA LEU A 353 -10.31 0.01 -9.05
C LEU A 353 -10.99 -0.36 -10.38
N ALA A 354 -10.56 0.24 -11.48
CA ALA A 354 -11.04 -0.11 -12.82
C ALA A 354 -10.75 -1.59 -13.16
N ALA A 355 -9.53 -2.05 -12.86
CA ALA A 355 -9.15 -3.46 -13.02
C ALA A 355 -10.05 -4.40 -12.19
N LEU A 356 -10.20 -4.14 -10.88
CA LEU A 356 -11.08 -4.92 -9.99
C LEU A 356 -12.52 -4.96 -10.50
N ARG A 357 -13.09 -3.80 -10.88
CA ARG A 357 -14.45 -3.70 -11.42
C ARG A 357 -14.63 -4.53 -12.68
N SER A 358 -13.64 -4.49 -13.60
CA SER A 358 -13.69 -5.25 -14.85
C SER A 358 -13.85 -6.76 -14.63
N MET A 359 -13.30 -7.30 -13.53
CA MET A 359 -13.38 -8.73 -13.18
C MET A 359 -14.78 -9.18 -12.72
N TYR A 360 -15.66 -8.23 -12.37
CA TYR A 360 -17.03 -8.52 -11.92
C TYR A 360 -18.10 -8.04 -12.91
N VAL A 361 -17.96 -6.83 -13.44
CA VAL A 361 -18.98 -6.21 -14.30
C VAL A 361 -19.01 -6.82 -15.70
N ASN A 362 -17.85 -7.14 -16.29
CA ASN A 362 -17.79 -7.67 -17.65
C ASN A 362 -18.29 -9.13 -17.75
N LYS A 363 -18.29 -9.89 -16.64
CA LYS A 363 -18.83 -11.27 -16.58
C LYS A 363 -20.36 -11.31 -16.57
N GLN A 364 -21.05 -10.31 -16.02
CA GLN A 364 -22.52 -10.22 -16.05
C GLN A 364 -23.04 -10.04 -17.49
N ALA A 365 -22.38 -9.21 -18.30
CA ALA A 365 -22.71 -9.01 -19.71
C ALA A 365 -22.46 -10.27 -20.58
N GLN A 366 -21.44 -11.07 -20.24
CA GLN A 366 -21.16 -12.34 -20.93
C GLN A 366 -22.10 -13.48 -20.54
N ASN A 367 -22.51 -13.56 -19.26
CA ASN A 367 -23.49 -14.57 -18.81
C ASN A 367 -24.91 -14.28 -19.34
N GLY A 368 -25.30 -13.01 -19.48
CA GLY A 368 -26.56 -12.62 -20.13
C GLY A 368 -26.61 -12.93 -21.63
N ARG A 369 -25.49 -12.79 -22.35
CA ARG A 369 -25.39 -13.15 -23.78
C ARG A 369 -25.32 -14.65 -24.04
N ARG A 370 -24.77 -15.46 -23.13
CA ARG A 370 -24.80 -16.93 -23.25
C ARG A 370 -26.22 -17.50 -23.18
N ALA A 371 -27.14 -16.83 -22.48
CA ALA A 371 -28.56 -17.21 -22.46
C ALA A 371 -29.33 -16.82 -23.73
N SER A 372 -28.85 -15.86 -24.53
CA SER A 372 -29.57 -15.31 -25.69
C SER A 372 -28.97 -15.65 -27.06
N VAL A 373 -27.79 -16.27 -27.14
CA VAL A 373 -27.08 -16.55 -28.42
C VAL A 373 -26.92 -18.06 -28.68
N ALA A 374 -27.77 -18.91 -28.10
CA ALA A 374 -27.84 -20.34 -28.46
C ALA A 374 -28.37 -20.60 -29.90
N SER A 375 -28.45 -19.58 -30.77
CA SER A 375 -28.95 -19.70 -32.14
C SER A 375 -28.21 -18.81 -33.14
N ALA A 376 -26.88 -18.85 -33.20
CA ALA A 376 -26.15 -18.49 -34.41
C ALA A 376 -24.72 -19.04 -34.33
N ALA A 377 -24.46 -20.09 -35.10
CA ALA A 377 -23.15 -20.71 -35.23
C ALA A 377 -22.22 -19.85 -36.09
N SER A 378 -21.06 -19.52 -35.55
CA SER A 378 -19.82 -19.34 -36.31
C SER A 378 -18.76 -20.21 -35.65
N GLN A 379 -18.20 -21.14 -36.43
CA GLN A 379 -17.12 -22.06 -36.04
C GLN A 379 -15.79 -21.30 -35.91
N GLU A 380 -15.67 -20.44 -34.91
CA GLU A 380 -14.37 -20.16 -34.31
C GLU A 380 -14.27 -21.07 -33.09
N THR A 381 -13.24 -21.92 -33.06
CA THR A 381 -12.85 -22.67 -31.87
C THR A 381 -12.87 -21.71 -30.68
N PRO A 382 -13.60 -21.99 -29.59
CA PRO A 382 -13.65 -21.08 -28.46
C PRO A 382 -12.24 -21.02 -27.88
N THR A 383 -11.53 -19.92 -28.17
CA THR A 383 -10.29 -19.59 -27.47
C THR A 383 -10.64 -19.59 -25.98
N SER A 384 -9.91 -20.39 -25.19
CA SER A 384 -10.09 -20.44 -23.75
C SER A 384 -10.15 -19.00 -23.22
N PRO A 385 -11.08 -18.66 -22.31
CA PRO A 385 -11.18 -17.30 -21.78
C PRO A 385 -9.81 -16.88 -21.27
N ASN A 386 -9.27 -15.77 -21.81
CA ASN A 386 -7.96 -15.28 -21.43
C ASN A 386 -8.05 -14.64 -20.03
N ASN A 387 -8.03 -15.48 -19.00
CA ASN A 387 -8.16 -15.09 -17.60
C ASN A 387 -6.93 -14.37 -17.05
N TYR A 388 -5.82 -14.36 -17.79
CA TYR A 388 -4.66 -13.53 -17.53
C TYR A 388 -4.66 -12.33 -18.47
N ARG A 389 -4.93 -11.14 -17.91
CA ARG A 389 -4.97 -9.87 -18.64
C ARG A 389 -3.87 -8.94 -18.15
N VAL A 390 -3.30 -8.17 -19.06
CA VAL A 390 -2.20 -7.24 -18.77
C VAL A 390 -2.56 -5.86 -19.30
N TYR A 391 -2.26 -4.82 -18.51
CA TYR A 391 -2.45 -3.42 -18.88
C TYR A 391 -1.27 -2.56 -18.42
N ASN A 392 -0.87 -1.63 -19.28
CA ASN A 392 0.00 -0.52 -18.91
C ASN A 392 -0.78 0.55 -18.16
N LEU A 393 -0.26 0.96 -17.00
CA LEU A 393 -0.74 2.13 -16.28
C LEU A 393 0.35 3.22 -16.29
N GLY A 394 0.20 4.12 -17.26
CA GLY A 394 1.00 5.33 -17.48
C GLY A 394 0.10 6.44 -18.03
N THR A 395 0.71 7.55 -18.40
CA THR A 395 0.03 8.69 -19.04
C THR A 395 0.22 8.69 -20.56
N GLY A 396 1.22 7.94 -21.05
CA GLY A 396 1.73 8.04 -22.43
C GLY A 396 2.58 9.29 -22.69
N GLN A 397 2.67 10.21 -21.72
CA GLN A 397 3.46 11.43 -21.81
C GLN A 397 4.80 11.25 -21.09
N GLY A 398 5.90 11.47 -21.82
CA GLY A 398 7.25 11.42 -21.27
C GLY A 398 7.70 12.78 -20.75
N TYR A 399 8.28 12.81 -19.56
CA TYR A 399 8.97 13.99 -19.01
C TYR A 399 10.42 13.66 -18.69
N SER A 400 11.32 14.60 -18.93
CA SER A 400 12.74 14.46 -18.62
C SER A 400 13.02 14.56 -17.11
N VAL A 401 14.27 14.32 -16.72
CA VAL A 401 14.70 14.56 -15.32
C VAL A 401 14.66 16.05 -15.00
N LEU A 402 14.99 16.93 -15.96
CA LEU A 402 14.95 18.37 -15.72
C LEU A 402 13.51 18.91 -15.68
N ASP A 403 12.59 18.34 -16.46
CA ASP A 403 11.17 18.69 -16.42
C ASP A 403 10.58 18.47 -15.03
N ILE A 404 10.87 17.33 -14.40
CA ILE A 404 10.34 17.05 -13.05
C ILE A 404 10.98 17.89 -11.96
N ILE A 405 12.28 18.23 -12.10
CA ILE A 405 12.95 19.19 -11.20
C ILE A 405 12.28 20.56 -11.32
N LYS A 406 12.02 21.02 -12.55
CA LYS A 406 11.37 22.31 -12.83
C LYS A 406 9.94 22.35 -12.33
N ALA A 407 9.14 21.29 -12.55
CA ALA A 407 7.77 21.20 -12.06
C ALA A 407 7.70 21.24 -10.52
N PHE A 408 8.65 20.57 -9.85
CA PHE A 408 8.78 20.64 -8.39
C PHE A 408 9.22 22.02 -7.91
N ALA A 409 10.20 22.64 -8.57
CA ALA A 409 10.65 24.00 -8.27
C ALA A 409 9.49 25.01 -8.35
N ASN A 410 8.67 24.91 -9.40
CA ASN A 410 7.46 25.72 -9.56
C ASN A 410 6.44 25.48 -8.45
N ALA A 411 6.25 24.22 -8.04
CA ALA A 411 5.31 23.89 -6.96
C ALA A 411 5.76 24.41 -5.59
N ALA A 412 7.07 24.41 -5.34
CA ALA A 412 7.68 24.85 -4.09
C ALA A 412 8.06 26.35 -4.07
N ASP A 413 7.86 27.05 -5.18
CA ASP A 413 8.31 28.43 -5.42
C ASP A 413 9.78 28.66 -4.99
N CYS A 414 10.65 27.72 -5.36
CA CYS A 414 12.07 27.79 -5.02
C CYS A 414 12.94 26.99 -5.99
N GLU A 415 14.21 27.40 -6.13
CA GLU A 415 15.18 26.64 -6.92
C GLU A 415 15.58 25.34 -6.23
N ILE A 416 15.65 24.27 -7.01
CA ILE A 416 16.14 22.96 -6.55
C ILE A 416 17.57 22.76 -7.08
N PRO A 417 18.59 22.68 -6.21
CA PRO A 417 19.96 22.50 -6.65
C PRO A 417 20.16 21.12 -7.27
N PHE A 418 20.78 21.06 -8.45
CA PHE A 418 21.16 19.81 -9.11
C PHE A 418 22.54 19.88 -9.75
N ALA A 419 23.12 18.72 -10.06
CA ALA A 419 24.35 18.59 -10.84
C ALA A 419 24.24 17.39 -11.79
N ILE A 420 24.81 17.53 -12.99
CA ILE A 420 24.92 16.44 -13.96
C ILE A 420 26.03 15.48 -13.49
N SER A 421 25.79 14.19 -13.66
CA SER A 421 26.67 13.07 -13.33
C SER A 421 26.67 12.07 -14.48
N ASP A 422 27.62 11.13 -14.47
CA ASP A 422 27.66 10.03 -15.42
C ASP A 422 26.33 9.25 -15.46
N ALA A 423 25.99 8.72 -16.63
CA ALA A 423 24.83 7.87 -16.82
C ALA A 423 24.89 6.64 -15.89
N ARG A 424 23.74 6.23 -15.34
CA ARG A 424 23.67 5.00 -14.55
C ARG A 424 23.63 3.78 -15.48
N PRO A 425 24.43 2.74 -15.21
CA PRO A 425 24.36 1.50 -15.97
C PRO A 425 22.94 0.94 -16.02
N GLY A 426 22.40 0.75 -17.23
CA GLY A 426 21.06 0.21 -17.46
C GLY A 426 19.92 1.24 -17.53
N ASP A 427 20.18 2.53 -17.31
CA ASP A 427 19.17 3.59 -17.57
C ASP A 427 19.02 3.80 -19.08
N LEU A 428 17.77 3.64 -19.57
CA LEU A 428 17.38 3.90 -20.96
C LEU A 428 17.13 5.39 -21.20
N GLY A 429 17.21 5.82 -22.46
CA GLY A 429 16.96 7.21 -22.87
C GLY A 429 15.52 7.60 -22.62
N THR A 430 14.58 6.94 -23.29
CA THR A 430 13.14 7.19 -23.14
C THR A 430 12.41 5.93 -22.66
N VAL A 431 11.41 6.07 -21.80
CA VAL A 431 10.49 4.98 -21.40
C VAL A 431 9.07 5.54 -21.26
N THR A 432 8.20 5.31 -22.25
CA THR A 432 6.79 5.74 -22.22
C THR A 432 5.79 4.65 -22.56
N ALA A 433 4.59 4.71 -21.98
CA ALA A 433 3.54 3.73 -22.16
C ALA A 433 2.72 3.97 -23.44
N SER A 434 2.26 2.91 -24.10
CA SER A 434 0.98 2.96 -24.81
C SER A 434 -0.12 2.64 -23.79
N THR A 435 -1.14 3.49 -23.73
CA THR A 435 -2.25 3.42 -22.75
C THR A 435 -3.58 3.06 -23.39
N ASP A 436 -3.61 2.83 -24.70
CA ASP A 436 -4.84 2.61 -25.50
C ASP A 436 -5.66 1.42 -25.00
N LYS A 437 -4.97 0.36 -24.56
CA LYS A 437 -5.60 -0.85 -24.05
C LYS A 437 -6.32 -0.61 -22.72
N ALA A 438 -5.71 0.12 -21.80
CA ALA A 438 -6.35 0.47 -20.53
C ALA A 438 -7.56 1.39 -20.75
N ALA A 439 -7.45 2.34 -21.67
CA ALA A 439 -8.56 3.22 -22.04
C ALA A 439 -9.74 2.44 -22.65
N SER A 440 -9.47 1.55 -23.60
CA SER A 440 -10.50 0.81 -24.33
C SER A 440 -11.15 -0.32 -23.52
N GLU A 441 -10.37 -1.08 -22.75
CA GLU A 441 -10.87 -2.28 -22.06
C GLU A 441 -11.25 -2.04 -20.59
N LEU A 442 -10.62 -1.08 -19.91
CA LEU A 442 -10.93 -0.72 -18.52
C LEU A 442 -11.74 0.57 -18.39
N GLY A 443 -11.86 1.36 -19.47
CA GLY A 443 -12.46 2.68 -19.41
C GLY A 443 -11.66 3.65 -18.53
N TRP A 444 -10.33 3.46 -18.48
CA TRP A 444 -9.44 4.18 -17.57
C TRP A 444 -8.37 4.95 -18.34
N ALA A 445 -8.11 6.20 -17.93
CA ALA A 445 -7.00 7.01 -18.39
C ALA A 445 -6.50 7.88 -17.22
N ALA A 446 -5.22 8.26 -17.25
CA ALA A 446 -4.67 9.19 -16.28
C ALA A 446 -5.19 10.61 -16.51
N GLU A 447 -5.51 11.33 -15.43
CA GLU A 447 -6.08 12.68 -15.49
C GLU A 447 -5.08 13.76 -15.06
N PHE A 448 -4.13 13.43 -14.19
CA PHE A 448 -3.22 14.40 -13.59
C PHE A 448 -1.94 14.58 -14.39
N GLY A 449 -1.49 15.83 -14.52
CA GLY A 449 -0.23 16.19 -15.16
C GLY A 449 0.94 16.28 -14.17
N ILE A 450 2.16 16.47 -14.69
CA ILE A 450 3.37 16.54 -13.84
C ILE A 450 3.32 17.66 -12.78
N GLN A 451 2.65 18.78 -13.09
CA GLN A 451 2.50 19.88 -12.14
C GLN A 451 1.59 19.52 -10.96
N ASP A 452 0.54 18.72 -11.20
CA ASP A 452 -0.33 18.20 -10.13
C ASP A 452 0.46 17.26 -9.21
N MET A 453 1.22 16.35 -9.82
CA MET A 453 2.08 15.41 -9.10
C MET A 453 3.05 16.15 -8.18
N CYS A 454 3.78 17.14 -8.69
CA CYS A 454 4.73 17.92 -7.91
C CYS A 454 4.05 18.76 -6.82
N ARG A 455 2.92 19.40 -7.11
CA ARG A 455 2.11 20.15 -6.12
C ARG A 455 1.70 19.27 -4.96
N ASP A 456 1.23 18.07 -5.23
CA ASP A 456 0.68 17.19 -4.20
C ASP A 456 1.79 16.57 -3.35
N VAL A 457 2.96 16.24 -3.93
CA VAL A 457 4.16 15.86 -3.18
C VAL A 457 4.63 17.01 -2.27
N TYR A 458 4.69 18.24 -2.79
CA TYR A 458 5.04 19.40 -1.99
C TYR A 458 4.05 19.62 -0.83
N THR A 459 2.75 19.51 -1.11
CA THR A 459 1.69 19.58 -0.10
C THR A 459 1.87 18.54 1.01
N PHE A 460 2.10 17.27 0.64
CA PHE A 460 2.36 16.22 1.61
C PHE A 460 3.60 16.53 2.46
N ALA A 461 4.68 17.00 1.86
CA ALA A 461 5.90 17.35 2.59
C ALA A 461 5.70 18.51 3.57
N MET A 462 4.88 19.50 3.21
CA MET A 462 4.57 20.64 4.07
C MET A 462 3.71 20.27 5.26
N GLU A 463 2.70 19.42 5.05
CA GLU A 463 1.85 18.91 6.14
C GLU A 463 2.59 17.88 7.01
N ASN A 464 3.63 17.24 6.46
CA ASN A 464 4.39 16.16 7.10
C ASN A 464 5.90 16.34 6.97
N PRO A 465 6.50 17.38 7.57
CA PRO A 465 7.94 17.63 7.46
C PRO A 465 8.80 16.49 8.01
N GLN A 466 8.24 15.62 8.87
CA GLN A 466 8.90 14.45 9.44
C GLN A 466 8.31 13.11 8.95
N GLY A 467 7.53 13.13 7.87
CA GLY A 467 6.85 11.95 7.35
C GLY A 467 5.81 11.41 8.33
N TYR A 468 5.69 10.08 8.39
CA TYR A 468 4.76 9.38 9.29
C TYR A 468 5.34 9.11 10.69
N GLU A 469 6.63 9.33 10.93
CA GLU A 469 7.24 9.02 12.23
C GLU A 469 6.86 10.02 13.32
N ARG A 470 5.92 9.62 14.17
CA ARG A 470 5.46 10.38 15.34
C ARG A 470 6.57 10.66 16.37
N LEU A 471 7.58 9.78 16.46
CA LEU A 471 8.69 9.89 17.43
C LEU A 471 9.70 10.98 17.06
N ARG A 472 9.96 11.24 15.77
CA ARG A 472 10.77 12.41 15.35
C ARG A 472 10.15 13.73 15.79
N ARG A 473 8.81 13.78 15.84
CA ARG A 473 8.05 14.92 16.39
C ARG A 473 8.38 15.14 17.87
N LEU A 474 8.44 14.07 18.67
CA LEU A 474 8.73 14.14 20.10
C LEU A 474 10.21 14.41 20.40
N SER A 475 11.14 13.82 19.67
CA SER A 475 12.57 14.07 19.87
C SER A 475 12.98 15.50 19.51
N THR A 476 12.45 16.04 18.42
CA THR A 476 12.73 17.42 17.99
C THR A 476 12.13 18.45 18.95
N LEU A 477 10.91 18.20 19.45
CA LEU A 477 10.27 19.06 20.46
C LEU A 477 10.94 18.95 21.84
N ALA A 478 11.41 17.77 22.23
CA ALA A 478 12.19 17.56 23.46
C ALA A 478 13.51 18.35 23.47
N MET A 479 14.15 18.51 22.31
CA MET A 479 15.41 19.26 22.18
C MET A 479 15.22 20.79 22.23
N GLN A 480 13.99 21.29 22.11
CA GLN A 480 13.71 22.74 22.02
C GLN A 480 12.96 23.31 23.23
N ASP A 481 12.05 22.53 23.86
CA ASP A 481 11.31 22.93 25.05
C ASP A 481 10.75 21.69 25.80
N PRO A 482 11.22 21.38 27.03
CA PRO A 482 10.73 20.26 27.84
C PRO A 482 9.23 20.32 28.13
N THR A 483 8.63 21.51 28.16
CA THR A 483 7.20 21.71 28.37
C THR A 483 6.38 21.40 27.11
N ALA A 484 6.96 21.60 25.93
CA ALA A 484 6.37 21.23 24.65
C ALA A 484 6.32 19.70 24.47
N LEU A 485 7.29 18.96 25.02
CA LEU A 485 7.27 17.49 25.05
C LEU A 485 6.03 16.98 25.82
N ARG A 486 5.69 17.60 26.95
CA ARG A 486 4.52 17.23 27.76
C ARG A 486 3.22 17.46 27.01
N ARG A 487 3.06 18.61 26.34
CA ARG A 487 1.89 18.90 25.49
C ARG A 487 1.80 17.95 24.30
N ALA A 488 2.90 17.75 23.58
CA ALA A 488 2.96 16.86 22.42
C ALA A 488 2.71 15.39 22.79
N SER A 489 3.13 14.94 23.98
CA SER A 489 2.87 13.59 24.48
C SER A 489 1.40 13.38 24.85
N VAL A 490 0.72 14.42 25.36
CA VAL A 490 -0.72 14.41 25.65
C VAL A 490 -1.54 14.50 24.36
N GLU A 491 -1.19 15.40 23.43
CA GLU A 491 -1.83 15.50 22.10
C GLU A 491 -1.62 14.25 21.24
N ALA A 492 -0.49 13.56 21.40
CA ALA A 492 -0.22 12.28 20.75
C ALA A 492 -0.98 11.09 21.40
N GLY A 493 -1.70 11.30 22.50
CA GLY A 493 -2.45 10.25 23.20
C GLY A 493 -1.56 9.20 23.88
N LEU A 494 -0.27 9.51 24.10
CA LEU A 494 0.69 8.61 24.74
C LEU A 494 0.54 8.57 26.27
N TRP A 495 -0.27 9.47 26.83
CA TRP A 495 -0.62 9.52 28.25
C TRP A 495 -2.14 9.69 28.42
N GLN A 496 -2.80 8.75 29.10
CA GLN A 496 -4.18 8.92 29.56
C GLN A 496 -4.21 9.78 30.84
N ALA A 497 -5.03 10.83 30.86
CA ALA A 497 -5.19 11.75 31.98
C ALA A 497 -5.55 11.07 33.33
N GLN A 498 -6.06 9.83 33.29
CA GLN A 498 -6.47 9.08 34.47
C GLN A 498 -5.31 8.68 35.41
N ASN A 499 -4.07 8.59 34.90
CA ASN A 499 -2.91 8.28 35.75
C ASN A 499 -2.40 9.48 36.58
N LEU A 500 -2.84 10.70 36.27
CA LEU A 500 -2.49 11.90 37.05
C LEU A 500 -3.36 12.03 38.31
N ALA A 501 -4.62 11.58 38.26
CA ALA A 501 -5.51 11.61 39.42
C ALA A 501 -5.09 10.61 40.51
N ALA A 502 -4.53 9.46 40.13
CA ALA A 502 -4.11 8.42 41.07
C ALA A 502 -2.86 8.81 41.89
N LYS A 503 -1.90 9.53 41.29
CA LYS A 503 -0.70 10.00 42.02
C LYS A 503 -0.95 11.25 42.86
N SER A 504 -1.92 12.09 42.49
CA SER A 504 -2.30 13.27 43.31
C SER A 504 -2.99 12.95 44.64
N ARG A 505 -3.33 11.68 44.89
CA ARG A 505 -4.03 11.24 46.12
C ARG A 505 -3.11 10.59 47.17
N GLN A 506 -1.82 10.44 46.90
CA GLN A 506 -0.89 9.73 47.81
C GLN A 506 0.33 10.53 48.29
N SER A 507 0.47 11.82 47.96
CA SER A 507 1.45 12.69 48.61
C SER A 507 0.82 14.03 48.96
N SER A 508 0.85 14.37 50.25
CA SER A 508 0.42 15.66 50.79
C SER A 508 1.55 16.68 50.76
N ASP A 509 2.33 16.73 49.68
CA ASP A 509 3.35 17.76 49.49
C ASP A 509 3.28 18.30 48.06
N SER A 510 2.68 19.48 47.96
CA SER A 510 2.58 20.27 46.74
C SER A 510 3.86 21.09 46.56
N SER A 511 4.87 20.51 45.94
CA SER A 511 5.86 21.16 45.05
C SER A 511 7.08 20.25 44.87
N ASN A 512 7.59 20.16 43.63
CA ASN A 512 8.93 19.66 43.27
C ASN A 512 9.16 18.19 42.86
N ASP A 513 8.22 17.49 42.22
CA ASP A 513 8.55 16.24 41.49
C ASP A 513 9.02 16.47 40.03
N LEU A 514 9.06 17.72 39.55
CA LEU A 514 9.44 18.03 38.17
C LEU A 514 10.94 17.85 37.86
N PRO A 515 11.88 18.22 38.76
CA PRO A 515 13.31 18.09 38.47
C PRO A 515 13.77 16.64 38.39
N GLU A 516 13.35 15.78 39.31
CA GLU A 516 13.77 14.37 39.33
C GLU A 516 13.27 13.58 38.12
N ILE A 517 12.05 13.85 37.62
CA ILE A 517 11.49 13.18 36.44
C ILE A 517 12.19 13.65 35.14
N ILE A 518 12.56 14.93 35.06
CA ILE A 518 13.34 15.45 33.93
C ILE A 518 14.77 14.91 33.98
N GLU A 519 15.37 14.81 35.15
CA GLU A 519 16.70 14.25 35.33
C GLU A 519 16.72 12.75 34.97
N GLU A 520 15.72 11.97 35.39
CA GLU A 520 15.57 10.56 35.05
C GLU A 520 15.40 10.37 33.52
N PHE A 521 14.60 11.20 32.85
CA PHE A 521 14.41 11.12 31.39
C PHE A 521 15.62 11.63 30.60
N THR A 522 16.31 12.64 31.09
CA THR A 522 17.55 13.16 30.47
C THR A 522 18.66 12.13 30.60
N HIS A 523 18.80 11.50 31.77
CA HIS A 523 19.76 10.43 32.03
C HIS A 523 19.44 9.14 31.27
N LEU A 524 18.16 8.88 30.97
CA LEU A 524 17.71 7.81 30.08
C LEU A 524 17.99 8.13 28.61
N SER A 525 17.87 9.37 28.18
CA SER A 525 18.12 9.78 26.78
C SER A 525 19.60 9.86 26.40
N THR A 526 20.50 10.05 27.37
CA THR A 526 21.96 10.10 27.17
C THR A 526 22.64 8.75 27.37
N ASN A 527 21.93 7.74 27.88
CA ASN A 527 22.41 6.38 28.03
C ASN A 527 21.66 5.45 27.06
N PRO A 528 22.27 5.08 25.92
CA PRO A 528 21.63 4.27 24.87
C PRO A 528 21.06 2.93 25.37
N GLU A 529 21.69 2.35 26.40
CA GLU A 529 21.30 1.07 26.97
C GLU A 529 20.06 1.21 27.87
N ALA A 530 19.97 2.31 28.61
CA ALA A 530 18.85 2.64 29.48
C ALA A 530 17.63 3.13 28.66
N PHE A 531 17.87 3.93 27.61
CA PHE A 531 16.86 4.26 26.59
C PHE A 531 16.32 3.00 25.91
N GLY A 532 17.22 2.09 25.53
CA GLY A 532 16.87 0.79 24.96
C GLY A 532 16.01 -0.04 25.91
N LYS A 533 16.30 -0.06 27.21
CA LYS A 533 15.46 -0.70 28.24
C LYS A 533 14.09 -0.03 28.41
N MET A 534 13.99 1.29 28.32
CA MET A 534 12.73 2.03 28.40
C MET A 534 11.84 1.75 27.18
N ILE A 535 12.42 1.77 25.97
CA ILE A 535 11.76 1.34 24.72
C ILE A 535 11.26 -0.11 24.88
N ARG A 536 12.09 -1.01 25.42
CA ARG A 536 11.73 -2.42 25.69
C ARG A 536 10.61 -2.59 26.72
N LYS A 537 10.51 -1.69 27.72
CA LYS A 537 9.42 -1.68 28.72
C LYS A 537 8.12 -1.07 28.18
N MET A 538 8.20 -0.14 27.24
CA MET A 538 7.03 0.42 26.55
C MET A 538 6.52 -0.50 25.42
N SER A 539 7.39 -1.35 24.87
CA SER A 539 7.02 -2.41 23.92
C SER A 539 6.55 -3.67 24.64
N VAL A 540 5.33 -3.62 25.20
CA VAL A 540 4.55 -4.87 25.30
C VAL A 540 3.95 -5.11 23.92
N LEU A 541 4.74 -5.77 23.07
CA LEU A 541 4.39 -6.83 22.11
C LEU A 541 5.72 -7.25 21.44
N SER A 542 6.07 -8.53 21.63
CA SER A 542 7.43 -9.08 21.67
C SER A 542 8.19 -9.10 20.35
N THR A 543 9.38 -8.50 20.36
CA THR A 543 10.50 -8.71 19.44
C THR A 543 11.46 -9.75 20.03
N GLU A 544 11.09 -11.03 20.00
CA GLU A 544 12.11 -12.07 20.15
C GLU A 544 12.85 -12.17 18.80
N ASP A 545 14.18 -12.10 18.84
CA ASP A 545 15.15 -12.26 17.74
C ASP A 545 15.66 -11.05 16.94
N LEU A 546 16.06 -9.96 17.59
CA LEU A 546 17.04 -9.03 16.96
C LEU A 546 18.34 -8.96 17.76
N CYS A 547 19.25 -9.86 17.37
CA CYS A 547 20.68 -9.88 17.73
C CYS A 547 21.40 -8.64 17.13
N PRO A 548 22.53 -8.21 17.74
CA PRO A 548 23.13 -6.90 17.49
C PRO A 548 24.17 -6.97 16.37
N LEU A 549 24.33 -5.88 15.62
CA LEU A 549 25.61 -5.38 15.08
C LEU A 549 25.31 -4.20 14.15
N ALA A 550 25.65 -2.99 14.57
CA ALA A 550 26.46 -2.05 13.78
C ALA A 550 26.74 -0.81 14.63
N VAL A 551 28.03 -0.68 14.94
CA VAL A 551 28.74 0.51 15.44
C VAL A 551 28.58 1.65 14.44
#